data_AF-A0A0Q3KRN5-F1
#
_entry.id   AF-A0A0Q3KRN5-F1
#
_cell.length_a   1.000
_cell.length_b   1.000
_cell.length_c   1.000
_cell.angle_alpha   90.00
_cell.angle_beta   90.00
_cell.angle_gamma   90.00
#
_symmetry.space_group_name_H-M   'P 1'
#
loop_
_entity.id
_entity.type
_entity.pdbx_description
1 polymer ?
#
loop_
_entity_poly.entity_id
_entity_poly.type
_entity_poly.pdbx_seq_one_letter_code
_entity_poly.pdbx_strand_id
1 'polypeptide(L)'
;MAKATAKSGTTGRVAAAVRQQRRIQKQVAQAERARPRAKTGAMQAGARAYPSPPFPKQHQAKPGSEARLDPAPMYDAPFYKGSGKLEGQVALITGGDSGIGRAVAVLFAREGADVAILHLDETQDAAETVEAVVAEGRNAIAMKGDVRNAAFCRKAVAEVVERLGRLDILVNNAAFQVHATDFEELTEEHFDTTLKTNLYGYFNMAKAAVEHLPHGGAIVNTGSVTGLDGSKDLIDYATTKGGIHAFTRSLAAHLVPRGIRVNAVAPGPVWTPLNPSDKTAEDVSQFGAKVPMKRPAQPEEIAPAFVFLASRQCSSYITGEVLPIIGGY
;
A
#
# COMPACT_ATOMS: atom_id res chain seq x y z
N MET A 1 -57.66 43.25 -1.98
CA MET A 1 -56.74 42.72 -3.02
C MET A 1 -55.56 42.03 -2.33
N ALA A 2 -55.02 40.98 -2.97
CA ALA A 2 -53.84 40.18 -2.62
C ALA A 2 -54.00 39.00 -1.62
N LYS A 3 -53.77 37.79 -2.15
CA LYS A 3 -53.28 36.51 -1.56
C LYS A 3 -54.19 35.29 -1.77
N ALA A 4 -54.35 34.84 -3.02
CA ALA A 4 -54.88 33.50 -3.30
C ALA A 4 -54.41 32.92 -4.66
N THR A 5 -53.13 33.05 -5.02
CA THR A 5 -52.62 32.51 -6.31
C THR A 5 -51.29 31.77 -6.25
N ALA A 6 -50.70 31.57 -5.07
CA ALA A 6 -49.40 30.90 -4.96
C ALA A 6 -49.44 29.38 -4.66
N LYS A 7 -50.61 28.80 -4.33
CA LYS A 7 -50.68 27.39 -3.90
C LYS A 7 -50.92 26.37 -5.03
N SER A 8 -51.57 26.70 -6.14
CA SER A 8 -51.91 25.69 -7.17
C SER A 8 -50.77 25.41 -8.17
N GLY A 9 -49.87 26.37 -8.41
CA GLY A 9 -48.72 26.19 -9.29
C GLY A 9 -47.66 25.22 -8.74
N THR A 10 -47.53 25.15 -7.42
CA THR A 10 -46.58 24.28 -6.72
C THR A 10 -47.02 22.82 -6.80
N THR A 11 -48.30 22.52 -6.60
CA THR A 11 -48.86 21.16 -6.67
C THR A 11 -48.80 20.58 -8.09
N GLY A 12 -49.01 21.41 -9.12
CA GLY A 12 -48.88 21.01 -10.53
C GLY A 12 -47.44 20.67 -10.93
N ARG A 13 -46.46 21.46 -10.46
CA ARG A 13 -45.02 21.20 -10.68
C ARG A 13 -44.55 19.93 -9.99
N VAL A 14 -45.01 19.69 -8.76
CA VAL A 14 -44.71 18.44 -8.02
C VAL A 14 -45.28 17.22 -8.74
N ALA A 15 -46.53 17.27 -9.19
CA ALA A 15 -47.14 16.15 -9.92
C ALA A 15 -46.44 15.86 -11.26
N ALA A 16 -45.96 16.89 -11.96
CA ALA A 16 -45.17 16.73 -13.19
C ALA A 16 -43.80 16.08 -12.90
N ALA A 17 -43.12 16.50 -11.84
CA ALA A 17 -41.84 15.91 -11.43
C ALA A 17 -41.98 14.43 -11.06
N VAL A 18 -43.03 14.04 -10.34
CA VAL A 18 -43.30 12.63 -9.99
C VAL A 18 -43.54 11.78 -11.24
N ARG A 19 -44.30 12.29 -12.23
CA ARG A 19 -44.49 11.58 -13.51
C ARG A 19 -43.18 11.40 -14.28
N GLN A 20 -42.34 12.44 -14.30
CA GLN A 20 -41.02 12.38 -14.93
C GLN A 20 -40.11 11.35 -14.25
N GLN A 21 -40.01 11.37 -12.91
CA GLN A 21 -39.22 10.41 -12.15
C GLN A 21 -39.67 8.96 -12.38
N ARG A 22 -41.00 8.71 -12.36
CA ARG A 22 -41.55 7.37 -12.64
C ARG A 22 -41.27 6.92 -14.08
N ARG A 23 -41.30 7.84 -15.06
CA ARG A 23 -40.94 7.53 -16.44
C ARG A 23 -39.47 7.15 -16.56
N ILE A 24 -38.57 7.92 -15.93
CA ILE A 24 -37.13 7.62 -15.89
C ILE A 24 -36.90 6.24 -15.26
N GLN A 25 -37.53 5.96 -14.11
CA GLN A 25 -37.42 4.66 -13.44
C GLN A 25 -37.86 3.50 -14.34
N LYS A 26 -38.98 3.65 -15.06
CA LYS A 26 -39.45 2.63 -16.02
C LYS A 26 -38.48 2.43 -17.18
N GLN A 27 -37.92 3.52 -17.71
CA GLN A 27 -36.93 3.47 -18.80
C GLN A 27 -35.65 2.75 -18.34
N VAL A 28 -35.14 3.06 -17.15
CA VAL A 28 -33.97 2.38 -16.56
C VAL A 28 -34.26 0.89 -16.37
N ALA A 29 -35.40 0.54 -15.78
CA ALA A 29 -35.77 -0.86 -15.56
C ALA A 29 -35.93 -1.66 -16.88
N GLN A 30 -36.45 -1.03 -17.93
CA GLN A 30 -36.52 -1.63 -19.26
C GLN A 30 -35.13 -1.83 -19.87
N ALA A 31 -34.26 -0.83 -19.76
CA ALA A 31 -32.89 -0.90 -20.26
C ALA A 31 -32.06 -1.98 -19.53
N GLU A 32 -32.20 -2.12 -18.21
CA GLU A 32 -31.54 -3.17 -17.43
C GLU A 32 -31.98 -4.58 -17.84
N ARG A 33 -33.28 -4.79 -18.05
CA ARG A 33 -33.82 -6.08 -18.53
C ARG A 33 -33.31 -6.44 -19.91
N ALA A 34 -33.10 -5.44 -20.77
CA ALA A 34 -32.60 -5.63 -22.12
C ALA A 34 -31.07 -5.76 -22.21
N ARG A 35 -30.33 -5.48 -21.11
CA ARG A 35 -28.88 -5.42 -21.13
C ARG A 35 -28.28 -6.84 -21.15
N PRO A 36 -27.50 -7.22 -22.17
CA PRO A 36 -26.80 -8.49 -22.16
C PRO A 36 -25.80 -8.52 -20.99
N ARG A 37 -25.68 -9.67 -20.32
CA ARG A 37 -24.67 -9.86 -19.26
C ARG A 37 -23.28 -9.67 -19.87
N ALA A 38 -22.55 -8.66 -19.40
CA ALA A 38 -21.18 -8.43 -19.81
C ALA A 38 -20.31 -9.64 -19.42
N LYS A 39 -19.31 -9.96 -20.25
CA LYS A 39 -18.30 -10.97 -19.88
C LYS A 39 -17.50 -10.44 -18.69
N THR A 40 -17.68 -11.06 -17.53
CA THR A 40 -17.03 -10.68 -16.26
C THR A 40 -15.67 -11.35 -16.16
N GLY A 41 -14.65 -10.76 -16.76
CA GLY A 41 -13.24 -11.16 -16.58
C GLY A 41 -12.50 -10.23 -15.63
N ALA A 42 -11.31 -10.63 -15.21
CA ALA A 42 -10.38 -9.73 -14.51
C ALA A 42 -10.08 -8.48 -15.34
N MET A 43 -10.12 -7.30 -14.71
CA MET A 43 -9.84 -6.04 -15.37
C MET A 43 -8.34 -5.93 -15.69
N GLN A 44 -8.00 -5.80 -16.97
CA GLN A 44 -6.63 -5.68 -17.47
C GLN A 44 -6.41 -4.29 -18.07
N ALA A 45 -6.21 -3.29 -17.20
CA ALA A 45 -6.01 -1.90 -17.62
C ALA A 45 -4.55 -1.44 -17.58
N GLY A 46 -3.62 -2.28 -17.11
CA GLY A 46 -2.20 -1.93 -17.07
C GLY A 46 -1.47 -2.17 -18.38
N ALA A 47 -0.18 -1.82 -18.38
CA ALA A 47 0.67 -1.90 -19.57
C ALA A 47 1.09 -3.33 -19.96
N ARG A 48 0.82 -4.31 -19.09
CA ARG A 48 0.96 -5.75 -19.37
C ARG A 48 -0.20 -6.53 -18.76
N ALA A 49 -0.35 -7.78 -19.22
CA ALA A 49 -1.33 -8.69 -18.65
C ALA A 49 -0.88 -9.11 -17.25
N TYR A 50 -1.79 -8.98 -16.29
CA TYR A 50 -1.57 -9.39 -14.91
C TYR A 50 -2.20 -10.74 -14.61
N PRO A 51 -1.54 -11.57 -13.80
CA PRO A 51 -2.12 -12.80 -13.31
C PRO A 51 -3.47 -12.58 -12.63
N SER A 52 -4.42 -13.48 -12.89
CA SER A 52 -5.74 -13.47 -12.28
C SER A 52 -6.11 -14.87 -11.77
N PRO A 53 -6.92 -14.97 -10.71
CA PRO A 53 -7.34 -16.26 -10.18
C PRO A 53 -8.11 -17.11 -11.22
N PRO A 54 -8.11 -18.44 -11.09
CA PRO A 54 -7.50 -19.21 -10.00
C PRO A 54 -5.96 -19.28 -10.10
N PHE A 55 -5.27 -19.01 -8.99
CA PHE A 55 -3.83 -19.25 -8.82
C PHE A 55 -3.54 -20.69 -8.42
N PRO A 56 -2.30 -21.19 -8.63
CA PRO A 56 -1.87 -22.45 -8.04
C PRO A 56 -2.06 -22.45 -6.51
N LYS A 57 -2.60 -23.54 -5.97
CA LYS A 57 -2.71 -23.75 -4.53
C LYS A 57 -1.32 -23.86 -3.92
N GLN A 58 -0.98 -22.98 -2.98
CA GLN A 58 0.34 -22.94 -2.35
C GLN A 58 0.27 -22.31 -0.95
N HIS A 59 1.20 -22.70 -0.08
CA HIS A 59 1.36 -22.16 1.28
C HIS A 59 2.85 -22.15 1.64
N GLN A 60 3.30 -21.20 2.46
CA GLN A 60 4.71 -21.08 2.89
C GLN A 60 4.82 -20.83 4.39
N ALA A 61 5.95 -21.21 5.00
CA ALA A 61 6.28 -20.73 6.35
C ALA A 61 6.62 -19.23 6.31
N LYS A 62 6.35 -18.51 7.41
CA LYS A 62 6.73 -17.09 7.56
C LYS A 62 8.24 -16.91 7.66
N PRO A 63 8.78 -15.77 7.21
CA PRO A 63 8.09 -14.62 6.59
C PRO A 63 7.65 -14.83 5.12
N GLY A 64 7.98 -15.99 4.54
CA GLY A 64 7.74 -16.31 3.13
C GLY A 64 8.97 -15.99 2.28
N SER A 65 9.02 -16.53 1.06
CA SER A 65 10.03 -16.14 0.08
C SER A 65 9.37 -15.87 -1.27
N GLU A 66 9.78 -14.77 -1.89
CA GLU A 66 9.27 -14.34 -3.19
C GLU A 66 9.74 -15.27 -4.31
N ALA A 67 11.00 -15.72 -4.26
CA ALA A 67 11.55 -16.67 -5.22
C ALA A 67 10.78 -18.00 -5.30
N ARG A 68 9.96 -18.35 -4.30
CA ARG A 68 9.17 -19.59 -4.25
C ARG A 68 7.70 -19.43 -4.65
N LEU A 69 7.25 -18.22 -4.99
CA LEU A 69 5.87 -17.96 -5.38
C LEU A 69 5.61 -18.34 -6.84
N ASP A 70 4.45 -18.94 -7.10
CA ASP A 70 3.98 -19.25 -8.46
C ASP A 70 2.57 -18.67 -8.73
N PRO A 71 2.40 -17.66 -9.62
CA PRO A 71 3.47 -16.98 -10.34
C PRO A 71 4.29 -16.08 -9.41
N ALA A 72 5.53 -15.79 -9.81
CA ALA A 72 6.34 -14.81 -9.13
C ALA A 72 5.66 -13.41 -9.16
N PRO A 73 5.68 -12.65 -8.06
CA PRO A 73 5.22 -11.27 -8.05
C PRO A 73 5.92 -10.41 -9.11
N MET A 74 5.13 -9.58 -9.76
CA MET A 74 5.58 -8.65 -10.78
C MET A 74 6.03 -7.34 -10.12
N TYR A 75 7.35 -7.12 -10.01
CA TYR A 75 7.96 -5.95 -9.36
C TYR A 75 8.79 -5.07 -10.31
N ASP A 76 9.18 -5.58 -11.48
CA ASP A 76 10.17 -4.99 -12.38
C ASP A 76 9.64 -3.81 -13.20
N ALA A 77 8.32 -3.70 -13.41
CA ALA A 77 7.63 -2.59 -14.06
C ALA A 77 8.28 -2.11 -15.38
N PRO A 78 8.47 -2.97 -16.40
CA PRO A 78 9.26 -2.63 -17.59
C PRO A 78 8.69 -1.46 -18.40
N PHE A 79 7.39 -1.16 -18.22
CA PHE A 79 6.68 -0.05 -18.86
C PHE A 79 6.74 1.26 -18.06
N TYR A 80 7.20 1.25 -16.82
CA TYR A 80 7.44 2.46 -16.03
C TYR A 80 8.75 3.10 -16.48
N LYS A 81 8.71 4.36 -16.92
CA LYS A 81 9.89 5.11 -17.36
C LYS A 81 10.24 6.17 -16.33
N GLY A 82 11.45 6.06 -15.77
CA GLY A 82 12.00 7.04 -14.83
C GLY A 82 12.10 8.42 -15.48
N SER A 83 11.95 9.45 -14.65
CA SER A 83 11.97 10.86 -15.05
C SER A 83 12.74 11.75 -14.06
N GLY A 84 13.62 11.14 -13.25
CA GLY A 84 14.45 11.83 -12.27
C GLY A 84 13.66 12.42 -11.11
N LYS A 85 12.49 11.86 -10.74
CA LYS A 85 11.65 12.43 -9.68
C LYS A 85 12.31 12.41 -8.31
N LEU A 86 13.23 11.47 -8.10
CA LEU A 86 13.96 11.26 -6.86
C LEU A 86 15.48 11.40 -7.06
N GLU A 87 15.90 12.12 -8.12
CA GLU A 87 17.30 12.25 -8.50
C GLU A 87 18.16 12.74 -7.33
N GLY A 88 19.22 11.97 -7.04
CA GLY A 88 20.19 12.27 -5.99
C GLY A 88 19.67 12.14 -4.55
N GLN A 89 18.50 11.53 -4.35
CA GLN A 89 17.96 11.26 -3.02
C GLN A 89 18.41 9.90 -2.50
N VAL A 90 18.38 9.73 -1.18
CA VAL A 90 18.59 8.43 -0.53
C VAL A 90 17.32 7.99 0.18
N ALA A 91 16.89 6.74 -0.07
CA ALA A 91 15.73 6.14 0.55
C ALA A 91 16.09 4.94 1.43
N LEU A 92 15.42 4.82 2.58
CA LEU A 92 15.46 3.65 3.44
C LEU A 92 14.09 2.98 3.47
N ILE A 93 14.02 1.72 3.06
CA ILE A 93 12.77 0.96 2.91
C ILE A 93 12.79 -0.26 3.83
N THR A 94 11.83 -0.37 4.75
CA THR A 94 11.70 -1.58 5.57
C THR A 94 10.86 -2.65 4.86
N GLY A 95 11.28 -3.93 4.95
CA GLY A 95 10.67 -5.01 4.17
C GLY A 95 10.87 -4.79 2.67
N GLY A 96 12.07 -4.35 2.29
CA GLY A 96 12.41 -4.03 0.89
C GLY A 96 12.91 -5.25 0.10
N ASP A 97 13.08 -6.40 0.75
CA ASP A 97 13.50 -7.65 0.13
C ASP A 97 12.46 -8.21 -0.86
N SER A 98 11.16 -7.95 -0.65
CA SER A 98 10.10 -8.57 -1.43
C SER A 98 8.86 -7.68 -1.56
N GLY A 99 7.91 -8.13 -2.39
CA GLY A 99 6.59 -7.58 -2.58
C GLY A 99 6.60 -6.10 -2.93
N ILE A 100 5.74 -5.34 -2.24
CA ILE A 100 5.60 -3.89 -2.44
C ILE A 100 6.93 -3.18 -2.18
N GLY A 101 7.66 -3.55 -1.13
CA GLY A 101 8.93 -2.92 -0.79
C GLY A 101 9.99 -3.08 -1.87
N ARG A 102 10.10 -4.29 -2.47
CA ARG A 102 10.98 -4.55 -3.62
C ARG A 102 10.62 -3.69 -4.83
N ALA A 103 9.33 -3.65 -5.21
CA ALA A 103 8.90 -2.82 -6.33
C ALA A 103 9.16 -1.32 -6.07
N VAL A 104 8.95 -0.86 -4.84
CA VAL A 104 9.27 0.52 -4.43
C VAL A 104 10.77 0.78 -4.53
N ALA A 105 11.63 -0.15 -4.08
CA ALA A 105 13.08 -0.03 -4.21
C ALA A 105 13.52 0.13 -5.67
N VAL A 106 13.02 -0.73 -6.56
CA VAL A 106 13.33 -0.68 -8.00
C VAL A 106 12.86 0.63 -8.63
N LEU A 107 11.63 1.07 -8.36
CA LEU A 107 11.11 2.30 -8.95
C LEU A 107 11.77 3.55 -8.37
N PHE A 108 12.20 3.53 -7.11
CA PHE A 108 12.97 4.62 -6.51
C PHE A 108 14.34 4.74 -7.18
N ALA A 109 15.01 3.61 -7.40
CA ALA A 109 16.27 3.55 -8.13
C ALA A 109 16.12 4.08 -9.56
N ARG A 110 15.09 3.62 -10.27
CA ARG A 110 14.76 4.08 -11.62
C ARG A 110 14.44 5.58 -11.69
N GLU A 111 13.98 6.18 -10.60
CA GLU A 111 13.75 7.62 -10.47
C GLU A 111 14.96 8.41 -9.96
N GLY A 112 16.12 7.75 -9.80
CA GLY A 112 17.41 8.36 -9.52
C GLY A 112 17.85 8.33 -8.06
N ALA A 113 17.18 7.57 -7.19
CA ALA A 113 17.54 7.47 -5.77
C ALA A 113 18.48 6.31 -5.48
N ASP A 114 19.42 6.50 -4.55
CA ASP A 114 20.12 5.38 -3.93
C ASP A 114 19.24 4.77 -2.83
N VAL A 115 19.30 3.44 -2.67
CA VAL A 115 18.32 2.71 -1.86
C VAL A 115 19.00 1.83 -0.82
N ALA A 116 18.54 1.94 0.43
CA ALA A 116 18.81 1.01 1.49
C ALA A 116 17.55 0.20 1.80
N ILE A 117 17.67 -1.11 1.93
CA ILE A 117 16.57 -1.99 2.33
C ILE A 117 16.85 -2.68 3.65
N LEU A 118 15.82 -2.81 4.49
CA LEU A 118 15.82 -3.71 5.65
C LEU A 118 14.99 -4.95 5.34
N HIS A 119 15.44 -6.09 5.86
CA HIS A 119 14.74 -7.38 5.78
C HIS A 119 14.99 -8.18 7.05
N LEU A 120 14.19 -9.22 7.31
CA LEU A 120 14.29 -9.98 8.55
C LEU A 120 15.26 -11.16 8.41
N ASP A 121 15.04 -12.04 7.43
CA ASP A 121 15.80 -13.28 7.26
C ASP A 121 15.96 -13.74 5.79
N GLU A 122 15.21 -13.15 4.87
CA GLU A 122 15.08 -13.47 3.44
C GLU A 122 16.29 -12.99 2.62
N THR A 123 17.49 -13.45 2.98
CA THR A 123 18.76 -12.93 2.42
C THR A 123 18.87 -13.11 0.90
N GLN A 124 18.29 -14.17 0.32
CA GLN A 124 18.23 -14.33 -1.14
C GLN A 124 17.34 -13.25 -1.78
N ASP A 125 16.11 -13.08 -1.28
CA ASP A 125 15.18 -12.11 -1.83
C ASP A 125 15.74 -10.67 -1.68
N ALA A 126 16.44 -10.38 -0.58
CA ALA A 126 17.14 -9.11 -0.38
C ALA A 126 18.30 -8.90 -1.39
N ALA A 127 19.07 -9.94 -1.70
CA ALA A 127 20.14 -9.87 -2.68
C ALA A 127 19.58 -9.59 -4.10
N GLU A 128 18.48 -10.24 -4.47
CA GLU A 128 17.79 -10.00 -5.75
C GLU A 128 17.29 -8.54 -5.86
N THR A 129 16.75 -7.97 -4.77
CA THR A 129 16.39 -6.54 -4.77
C THR A 129 17.61 -5.64 -4.95
N VAL A 130 18.72 -5.93 -4.27
CA VAL A 130 19.98 -5.17 -4.41
C VAL A 130 20.48 -5.20 -5.85
N GLU A 131 20.50 -6.38 -6.47
CA GLU A 131 20.87 -6.53 -7.88
C GLU A 131 19.95 -5.74 -8.81
N ALA A 132 18.64 -5.76 -8.56
CA ALA A 132 17.67 -5.01 -9.35
C ALA A 132 17.87 -3.48 -9.22
N VAL A 133 18.15 -2.97 -8.02
CA VAL A 133 18.48 -1.54 -7.82
C VAL A 133 19.79 -1.16 -8.52
N VAL A 134 20.81 -2.01 -8.43
CA VAL A 134 22.10 -1.79 -9.11
C VAL A 134 21.94 -1.80 -10.62
N ALA A 135 21.05 -2.65 -11.16
CA ALA A 135 20.73 -2.68 -12.59
C ALA A 135 20.08 -1.38 -13.10
N GLU A 136 19.40 -0.61 -12.23
CA GLU A 136 18.92 0.74 -12.54
C GLU A 136 20.03 1.82 -12.44
N GLY A 137 21.27 1.44 -12.12
CA GLY A 137 22.43 2.31 -12.06
C GLY A 137 22.60 3.06 -10.75
N ARG A 138 21.95 2.61 -9.67
CA ARG A 138 21.98 3.26 -8.34
C ARG A 138 22.69 2.42 -7.29
N ASN A 139 23.09 3.07 -6.20
CA ASN A 139 23.71 2.37 -5.08
C ASN A 139 22.64 1.65 -4.25
N ALA A 140 22.96 0.44 -3.80
CA ALA A 140 22.08 -0.40 -3.02
C ALA A 140 22.79 -0.98 -1.80
N ILE A 141 22.15 -0.93 -0.63
CA ILE A 141 22.62 -1.67 0.56
C ILE A 141 21.46 -2.43 1.20
N ALA A 142 21.73 -3.65 1.65
CA ALA A 142 20.78 -4.45 2.41
C ALA A 142 21.29 -4.67 3.84
N MET A 143 20.41 -4.48 4.82
CA MET A 143 20.70 -4.75 6.23
C MET A 143 19.66 -5.73 6.78
N LYS A 144 20.14 -6.74 7.48
CA LYS A 144 19.30 -7.75 8.13
C LYS A 144 19.04 -7.35 9.57
N GLY A 145 17.77 -7.33 9.99
CA GLY A 145 17.40 -7.15 11.39
C GLY A 145 15.95 -6.78 11.62
N ASP A 146 15.61 -6.68 12.90
CA ASP A 146 14.23 -6.60 13.37
C ASP A 146 13.85 -5.17 13.76
N VAL A 147 12.85 -4.61 13.07
CA VAL A 147 12.33 -3.24 13.32
C VAL A 147 11.70 -3.08 14.72
N ARG A 148 11.34 -4.18 15.38
CA ARG A 148 10.90 -4.16 16.79
C ARG A 148 12.01 -3.67 17.73
N ASN A 149 13.28 -3.85 17.34
CA ASN A 149 14.43 -3.43 18.13
C ASN A 149 14.83 -1.99 17.80
N ALA A 150 14.53 -1.06 18.71
CA ALA A 150 14.85 0.35 18.55
C ALA A 150 16.37 0.63 18.38
N ALA A 151 17.24 -0.19 18.98
CA ALA A 151 18.70 -0.04 18.82
C ALA A 151 19.14 -0.42 17.40
N PHE A 152 18.54 -1.47 16.83
CA PHE A 152 18.74 -1.82 15.44
C PHE A 152 18.26 -0.71 14.50
N CYS A 153 17.07 -0.15 14.71
CA CYS A 153 16.56 0.94 13.87
C CYS A 153 17.50 2.16 13.86
N ARG A 154 18.04 2.55 15.02
CA ARG A 154 19.04 3.63 15.12
C ARG A 154 20.32 3.29 14.37
N LYS A 155 20.84 2.05 14.54
CA LYS A 155 22.03 1.58 13.83
C LYS A 155 21.82 1.59 12.32
N ALA A 156 20.69 1.11 11.84
CA ALA A 156 20.37 1.04 10.43
C ALA A 156 20.32 2.44 9.79
N VAL A 157 19.65 3.42 10.43
CA VAL A 157 19.63 4.80 9.95
C VAL A 157 21.04 5.41 9.92
N ALA A 158 21.84 5.19 10.98
CA ALA A 158 23.22 5.67 11.02
C ALA A 158 24.08 5.08 9.88
N GLU A 159 23.95 3.78 9.62
CA GLU A 159 24.66 3.10 8.54
C GLU A 159 24.26 3.63 7.15
N VAL A 160 22.98 3.96 6.94
CA VAL A 160 22.53 4.61 5.69
C VAL A 160 23.20 5.96 5.51
N VAL A 161 23.20 6.80 6.54
CA VAL A 161 23.81 8.13 6.48
C VAL A 161 25.32 8.03 6.27
N GLU A 162 25.98 7.07 6.92
CA GLU A 162 27.42 6.83 6.76
C GLU A 162 27.78 6.37 5.35
N ARG A 163 27.05 5.39 4.81
CA ARG A 163 27.40 4.71 3.55
C ARG A 163 26.87 5.40 2.30
N LEU A 164 25.71 6.06 2.40
CA LEU A 164 25.05 6.74 1.28
C LEU A 164 25.06 8.27 1.44
N GLY A 165 25.62 8.78 2.54
CA GLY A 165 25.90 10.21 2.76
C GLY A 165 24.71 11.05 3.25
N ARG A 166 23.48 10.55 3.13
CA ARG A 166 22.25 11.26 3.53
C ARG A 166 21.06 10.30 3.70
N LEU A 167 19.95 10.83 4.21
CA LEU A 167 18.65 10.16 4.19
C LEU A 167 17.56 11.21 3.87
N ASP A 168 16.81 11.00 2.79
CA ASP A 168 15.75 11.91 2.33
C ASP A 168 14.35 11.32 2.46
N ILE A 169 14.25 10.00 2.31
CA ILE A 169 12.99 9.27 2.27
C ILE A 169 13.05 8.08 3.22
N LEU A 170 12.08 7.99 4.13
CA LEU A 170 11.80 6.77 4.87
C LEU A 170 10.52 6.11 4.34
N VAL A 171 10.60 4.83 4.02
CA VAL A 171 9.43 4.00 3.72
C VAL A 171 9.28 2.94 4.81
N ASN A 172 8.24 3.09 5.64
CA ASN A 172 7.87 2.03 6.57
C ASN A 172 6.89 1.08 5.87
N ASN A 173 7.36 -0.13 5.56
CA ASN A 173 6.58 -1.14 4.83
C ASN A 173 6.59 -2.52 5.48
N ALA A 174 7.63 -2.90 6.23
CA ALA A 174 7.69 -4.17 6.96
C ALA A 174 6.46 -4.39 7.84
N ALA A 175 5.87 -5.58 7.78
CA ALA A 175 4.69 -5.92 8.56
C ALA A 175 4.65 -7.40 8.95
N PHE A 176 3.97 -7.68 10.06
CA PHE A 176 3.54 -9.01 10.46
C PHE A 176 2.02 -9.11 10.34
N GLN A 177 1.54 -10.27 9.88
CA GLN A 177 0.13 -10.58 9.70
C GLN A 177 -0.08 -12.09 9.83
N VAL A 178 -0.99 -12.51 10.71
CA VAL A 178 -1.49 -13.90 10.82
C VAL A 178 -3.00 -13.84 11.03
N HIS A 179 -3.79 -14.65 10.32
CA HIS A 179 -5.22 -14.77 10.57
C HIS A 179 -5.49 -15.45 11.92
N ALA A 180 -6.45 -14.91 12.66
CA ALA A 180 -7.07 -15.56 13.82
C ALA A 180 -8.57 -15.64 13.53
N THR A 181 -9.10 -16.86 13.38
CA THR A 181 -10.51 -17.07 12.97
C THR A 181 -11.45 -16.82 14.13
N ASP A 182 -11.07 -17.29 15.32
CA ASP A 182 -11.78 -17.07 16.57
C ASP A 182 -10.98 -16.11 17.47
N PHE A 183 -11.67 -15.19 18.14
CA PHE A 183 -11.00 -14.16 18.94
C PHE A 183 -10.28 -14.78 20.15
N GLU A 184 -10.83 -15.86 20.69
CA GLU A 184 -10.28 -16.62 21.80
C GLU A 184 -8.94 -17.30 21.48
N GLU A 185 -8.61 -17.48 20.19
CA GLU A 185 -7.33 -18.04 19.74
C GLU A 185 -6.23 -16.97 19.56
N LEU A 186 -6.61 -15.68 19.60
CA LEU A 186 -5.67 -14.58 19.49
C LEU A 186 -4.91 -14.40 20.81
N THR A 187 -3.78 -15.11 20.91
CA THR A 187 -2.89 -15.02 22.08
C THR A 187 -2.29 -13.63 22.23
N GLU A 188 -1.92 -13.29 23.46
CA GLU A 188 -1.23 -12.04 23.77
C GLU A 188 0.12 -11.92 23.06
N GLU A 189 0.83 -13.04 22.86
CA GLU A 189 2.11 -13.07 22.13
C GLU A 189 1.92 -12.75 20.64
N HIS A 190 0.88 -13.32 20.00
CA HIS A 190 0.51 -12.99 18.63
C HIS A 190 0.16 -11.50 18.54
N PHE A 191 -0.77 -11.02 19.38
CA PHE A 191 -1.19 -9.62 19.40
C PHE A 191 0.01 -8.67 19.60
N ASP A 192 0.86 -8.92 20.59
CA ASP A 192 2.05 -8.11 20.89
C ASP A 192 3.05 -8.13 19.73
N THR A 193 3.24 -9.28 19.07
CA THR A 193 4.12 -9.38 17.89
C THR A 193 3.61 -8.51 16.74
N THR A 194 2.31 -8.53 16.46
CA THR A 194 1.69 -7.70 15.43
C THR A 194 1.85 -6.21 15.76
N LEU A 195 1.56 -5.79 16.99
CA LEU A 195 1.70 -4.40 17.44
C LEU A 195 3.17 -3.94 17.43
N LYS A 196 4.09 -4.75 17.94
CA LYS A 196 5.51 -4.39 17.97
C LYS A 196 6.09 -4.25 16.57
N THR A 197 5.69 -5.11 15.64
CA THR A 197 6.18 -5.02 14.26
C THR A 197 5.56 -3.82 13.55
N ASN A 198 4.23 -3.69 13.59
CA ASN A 198 3.51 -2.77 12.71
C ASN A 198 3.34 -1.36 13.28
N LEU A 199 3.39 -1.17 14.60
CA LEU A 199 3.31 0.14 15.25
C LEU A 199 4.64 0.56 15.86
N TYR A 200 5.23 -0.26 16.75
CA TYR A 200 6.52 0.10 17.35
C TYR A 200 7.62 0.15 16.28
N GLY A 201 7.62 -0.75 15.30
CA GLY A 201 8.57 -0.69 14.18
C GLY A 201 8.51 0.63 13.42
N TYR A 202 7.31 1.08 13.07
CA TYR A 202 7.10 2.35 12.36
C TYR A 202 7.52 3.55 13.23
N PHE A 203 7.17 3.52 14.52
CA PHE A 203 7.59 4.53 15.49
C PHE A 203 9.12 4.57 15.63
N ASN A 204 9.77 3.43 15.84
CA ASN A 204 11.21 3.31 16.03
C ASN A 204 11.99 3.84 14.82
N MET A 205 11.56 3.44 13.61
CA MET A 205 12.17 3.89 12.37
C MET A 205 11.96 5.38 12.13
N ALA A 206 10.74 5.89 12.30
CA ALA A 206 10.48 7.32 12.20
C ALA A 206 11.31 8.11 13.21
N LYS A 207 11.35 7.67 14.48
CA LYS A 207 12.11 8.34 15.54
C LYS A 207 13.60 8.38 15.25
N ALA A 208 14.16 7.32 14.67
CA ALA A 208 15.57 7.29 14.26
C ALA A 208 15.84 8.16 13.02
N ALA A 209 14.95 8.14 12.02
CA ALA A 209 15.16 8.82 10.75
C ALA A 209 14.95 10.34 10.81
N VAL A 210 13.98 10.83 11.60
CA VAL A 210 13.54 12.22 11.54
C VAL A 210 14.63 13.25 11.82
N GLU A 211 15.69 12.91 12.54
CA GLU A 211 16.82 13.84 12.78
C GLU A 211 17.70 14.02 11.53
N HIS A 212 17.68 13.06 10.62
CA HIS A 212 18.48 13.06 9.39
C HIS A 212 17.69 13.54 8.15
N LEU A 213 16.35 13.55 8.23
CA LEU A 213 15.51 14.03 7.13
C LEU A 213 15.62 15.55 6.97
N PRO A 214 16.01 16.06 5.79
CA PRO A 214 16.11 17.49 5.53
C PRO A 214 14.74 18.13 5.27
N HIS A 215 14.72 19.46 5.17
CA HIS A 215 13.57 20.17 4.60
C HIS A 215 13.29 19.65 3.19
N GLY A 216 12.04 19.26 2.92
CA GLY A 216 11.62 18.59 1.69
C GLY A 216 11.68 17.07 1.74
N GLY A 217 12.16 16.48 2.85
CA GLY A 217 12.16 15.03 3.09
C GLY A 217 10.75 14.45 3.21
N ALA A 218 10.66 13.12 3.11
CA ALA A 218 9.39 12.40 3.10
C ALA A 218 9.42 11.14 3.95
N ILE A 219 8.29 10.84 4.59
CA ILE A 219 7.98 9.54 5.17
C ILE A 219 6.75 8.99 4.46
N VAL A 220 6.85 7.78 3.92
CA VAL A 220 5.71 7.09 3.30
C VAL A 220 5.46 5.77 4.03
N ASN A 221 4.30 5.66 4.65
CA ASN A 221 3.91 4.50 5.45
C ASN A 221 3.02 3.56 4.62
N THR A 222 3.21 2.25 4.78
CA THR A 222 2.30 1.26 4.19
C THR A 222 1.18 0.92 5.16
N GLY A 223 0.00 1.51 4.91
CA GLY A 223 -1.25 1.17 5.56
C GLY A 223 -1.89 -0.09 4.96
N SER A 224 -3.21 -0.16 4.96
CA SER A 224 -4.02 -1.21 4.31
C SER A 224 -5.47 -0.75 4.25
N VAL A 225 -6.24 -1.26 3.29
CA VAL A 225 -7.71 -1.12 3.30
C VAL A 225 -8.34 -1.72 4.56
N THR A 226 -7.72 -2.75 5.15
CA THR A 226 -8.17 -3.34 6.42
C THR A 226 -8.13 -2.37 7.60
N GLY A 227 -7.30 -1.32 7.53
CA GLY A 227 -7.30 -0.24 8.52
C GLY A 227 -8.44 0.76 8.35
N LEU A 228 -9.11 0.76 7.19
CA LEU A 228 -10.28 1.58 6.90
C LEU A 228 -11.58 0.81 7.17
N ASP A 229 -11.65 -0.44 6.69
CA ASP A 229 -12.88 -1.23 6.69
C ASP A 229 -13.00 -2.18 7.91
N GLY A 230 -11.87 -2.43 8.59
CA GLY A 230 -11.76 -3.51 9.57
C GLY A 230 -11.65 -4.90 8.91
N SER A 231 -11.53 -5.93 9.74
CA SER A 231 -11.59 -7.33 9.32
C SER A 231 -11.93 -8.22 10.51
N LYS A 232 -12.88 -9.14 10.34
CA LYS A 232 -13.24 -10.11 11.37
C LYS A 232 -12.15 -11.14 11.66
N ASP A 233 -11.32 -11.48 10.67
CA ASP A 233 -10.30 -12.54 10.78
C ASP A 233 -8.89 -11.98 11.03
N LEU A 234 -8.76 -10.65 11.17
CA LEU A 234 -7.49 -9.92 11.26
C LEU A 234 -7.62 -8.73 12.22
N ILE A 235 -8.10 -8.96 13.45
CA ILE A 235 -8.43 -7.90 14.41
C ILE A 235 -7.19 -7.08 14.80
N ASP A 236 -6.12 -7.74 15.21
CA ASP A 236 -4.84 -7.13 15.58
C ASP A 236 -4.19 -6.40 14.39
N TYR A 237 -4.15 -7.04 13.22
CA TYR A 237 -3.61 -6.45 12.00
C TYR A 237 -4.42 -5.22 11.58
N ALA A 238 -5.75 -5.29 11.53
CA ALA A 238 -6.63 -4.15 11.23
C ALA A 238 -6.42 -3.01 12.24
N THR A 239 -6.30 -3.33 13.54
CA THR A 239 -5.97 -2.36 14.60
C THR A 239 -4.66 -1.65 14.31
N THR A 240 -3.59 -2.39 13.96
CA THR A 240 -2.30 -1.77 13.63
C THR A 240 -2.37 -0.93 12.35
N LYS A 241 -3.10 -1.35 11.31
CA LYS A 241 -3.22 -0.58 10.07
C LYS A 241 -4.02 0.71 10.24
N GLY A 242 -5.09 0.69 11.05
CA GLY A 242 -5.78 1.91 11.47
C GLY A 242 -4.88 2.81 12.33
N GLY A 243 -4.11 2.22 13.24
CA GLY A 243 -3.09 2.92 14.03
C GLY A 243 -2.02 3.60 13.19
N ILE A 244 -1.54 2.96 12.11
CA ILE A 244 -0.60 3.56 11.14
C ILE A 244 -1.23 4.77 10.44
N HIS A 245 -2.52 4.73 10.09
CA HIS A 245 -3.22 5.86 9.48
C HIS A 245 -3.31 7.06 10.42
N ALA A 246 -3.67 6.82 11.69
CA ALA A 246 -3.69 7.85 12.72
C ALA A 246 -2.28 8.41 13.02
N PHE A 247 -1.28 7.52 13.10
CA PHE A 247 0.13 7.89 13.28
C PHE A 247 0.64 8.77 12.14
N THR A 248 0.31 8.41 10.90
CA THR A 248 0.67 9.18 9.69
C THR A 248 0.12 10.60 9.75
N ARG A 249 -1.17 10.77 10.03
CA ARG A 249 -1.82 12.08 10.15
C ARG A 249 -1.22 12.92 11.28
N SER A 250 -0.97 12.31 12.43
CA SER A 250 -0.45 13.00 13.60
C SER A 250 1.00 13.43 13.40
N LEU A 251 1.84 12.53 12.87
CA LEU A 251 3.24 12.82 12.60
C LEU A 251 3.40 13.83 11.47
N ALA A 252 2.54 13.78 10.44
CA ALA A 252 2.46 14.79 9.39
C ALA A 252 2.29 16.18 9.99
N ALA A 253 1.24 16.38 10.80
CA ALA A 253 0.96 17.67 11.45
C ALA A 253 2.13 18.16 12.31
N HIS A 254 2.80 17.25 13.02
CA HIS A 254 3.96 17.57 13.85
C HIS A 254 5.20 17.97 13.04
N LEU A 255 5.41 17.38 11.86
CA LEU A 255 6.60 17.59 11.05
C LEU A 255 6.44 18.67 9.97
N VAL A 256 5.24 19.22 9.75
CA VAL A 256 5.01 20.35 8.83
C VAL A 256 5.97 21.52 9.09
N PRO A 257 6.20 22.00 10.32
CA PRO A 257 7.13 23.12 10.55
C PRO A 257 8.58 22.82 10.17
N ARG A 258 8.95 21.53 10.04
CA ARG A 258 10.28 21.09 9.60
C ARG A 258 10.35 20.87 8.08
N GLY A 259 9.26 21.07 7.36
CA GLY A 259 9.16 20.84 5.91
C GLY A 259 9.25 19.37 5.52
N ILE A 260 8.90 18.44 6.43
CA ILE A 260 8.89 16.99 6.16
C ILE A 260 7.44 16.53 5.97
N ARG A 261 7.19 15.80 4.89
CA ARG A 261 5.85 15.29 4.56
C ARG A 261 5.70 13.86 5.05
N VAL A 262 4.53 13.49 5.55
CA VAL A 262 4.26 12.13 6.03
C VAL A 262 2.93 11.67 5.45
N ASN A 263 2.94 10.63 4.62
CA ASN A 263 1.73 10.11 3.96
C ASN A 263 1.67 8.59 4.07
N ALA A 264 0.55 7.99 3.70
CA ALA A 264 0.39 6.55 3.65
C ALA A 264 -0.21 6.09 2.33
N VAL A 265 0.23 4.93 1.84
CA VAL A 265 -0.44 4.15 0.80
C VAL A 265 -1.22 3.03 1.50
N ALA A 266 -2.48 2.82 1.14
CA ALA A 266 -3.34 1.78 1.70
C ALA A 266 -3.74 0.77 0.62
N PRO A 267 -2.93 -0.28 0.39
CA PRO A 267 -3.24 -1.29 -0.61
C PRO A 267 -4.47 -2.13 -0.23
N GLY A 268 -5.15 -2.63 -1.27
CA GLY A 268 -6.06 -3.77 -1.16
C GLY A 268 -5.30 -5.10 -1.27
N PRO A 269 -5.86 -6.14 -1.95
CA PRO A 269 -5.14 -7.39 -2.15
C PRO A 269 -4.00 -7.21 -3.17
N VAL A 270 -2.75 -7.42 -2.72
CA VAL A 270 -1.54 -7.38 -3.55
C VAL A 270 -0.86 -8.73 -3.50
N TRP A 271 -0.49 -9.30 -4.64
CA TRP A 271 0.20 -10.60 -4.69
C TRP A 271 1.65 -10.48 -4.20
N THR A 272 1.90 -10.92 -2.98
CA THR A 272 3.19 -10.89 -2.27
C THR A 272 3.38 -12.16 -1.43
N PRO A 273 4.59 -12.43 -0.92
CA PRO A 273 4.86 -13.58 -0.02
C PRO A 273 4.08 -13.56 1.30
N LEU A 274 3.56 -12.39 1.69
CA LEU A 274 2.74 -12.24 2.89
C LEU A 274 1.43 -13.04 2.82
N ASN A 275 0.85 -13.21 1.62
CA ASN A 275 -0.43 -13.92 1.46
C ASN A 275 -0.31 -15.44 1.59
N PRO A 276 0.56 -16.15 0.83
CA PRO A 276 0.70 -17.60 0.95
C PRO A 276 1.28 -18.03 2.30
N SER A 277 1.94 -17.13 3.03
CA SER A 277 2.47 -17.41 4.37
C SER A 277 1.47 -17.18 5.50
N ASP A 278 0.24 -16.84 5.15
CA ASP A 278 -0.82 -16.45 6.07
C ASP A 278 -2.15 -17.16 5.77
N LYS A 279 -2.49 -17.34 4.49
CA LYS A 279 -3.75 -17.95 4.06
C LYS A 279 -3.61 -19.44 3.75
N THR A 280 -4.75 -20.14 3.79
CA THR A 280 -4.86 -21.52 3.31
C THR A 280 -4.59 -21.59 1.80
N ALA A 281 -4.13 -22.75 1.31
CA ALA A 281 -3.81 -22.92 -0.11
C ALA A 281 -5.05 -22.70 -1.01
N GLU A 282 -6.24 -23.07 -0.52
CA GLU A 282 -7.53 -22.80 -1.14
C GLU A 282 -7.81 -21.30 -1.28
N ASP A 283 -7.66 -20.53 -0.20
CA ASP A 283 -7.90 -19.09 -0.22
C ASP A 283 -6.89 -18.34 -1.10
N VAL A 284 -5.63 -18.79 -1.11
CA VAL A 284 -4.58 -18.26 -1.99
C VAL A 284 -4.97 -18.43 -3.46
N SER A 285 -5.57 -19.55 -3.83
CA SER A 285 -6.02 -19.78 -5.22
C SER A 285 -7.05 -18.76 -5.70
N GLN A 286 -7.88 -18.20 -4.81
CA GLN A 286 -8.93 -17.24 -5.14
C GLN A 286 -8.56 -15.80 -4.75
N PHE A 287 -7.29 -15.55 -4.43
CA PHE A 287 -6.85 -14.26 -3.93
C PHE A 287 -7.19 -13.13 -4.91
N GLY A 288 -7.78 -12.04 -4.41
CA GLY A 288 -8.21 -10.90 -5.24
C GLY A 288 -9.44 -11.14 -6.14
N ALA A 289 -10.07 -12.32 -6.15
CA ALA A 289 -11.26 -12.57 -6.98
C ALA A 289 -12.49 -11.72 -6.57
N LYS A 290 -12.53 -11.27 -5.31
CA LYS A 290 -13.68 -10.57 -4.73
C LYS A 290 -13.72 -9.08 -5.03
N VAL A 291 -12.56 -8.42 -5.23
CA VAL A 291 -12.53 -6.98 -5.55
C VAL A 291 -13.20 -6.68 -6.89
N PRO A 292 -13.67 -5.45 -7.14
CA PRO A 292 -14.32 -5.10 -8.40
C PRO A 292 -13.49 -5.44 -9.65
N MET A 293 -12.17 -5.27 -9.59
CA MET A 293 -11.25 -5.63 -10.68
C MET A 293 -11.02 -7.15 -10.87
N LYS A 294 -11.56 -8.02 -9.99
CA LYS A 294 -11.50 -9.49 -10.06
C LYS A 294 -10.10 -10.11 -10.17
N ARG A 295 -9.07 -9.39 -9.73
CA ARG A 295 -7.69 -9.88 -9.58
C ARG A 295 -7.00 -9.10 -8.47
N PRO A 296 -5.93 -9.65 -7.87
CA PRO A 296 -5.06 -8.86 -7.01
C PRO A 296 -4.25 -7.87 -7.85
N ALA A 297 -3.80 -6.80 -7.20
CA ALA A 297 -2.74 -5.98 -7.77
C ALA A 297 -1.41 -6.74 -7.72
N GLN A 298 -0.51 -6.40 -8.62
CA GLN A 298 0.91 -6.75 -8.50
C GLN A 298 1.68 -5.63 -7.79
N PRO A 299 2.81 -5.93 -7.13
CA PRO A 299 3.62 -4.92 -6.43
C PRO A 299 3.94 -3.68 -7.26
N GLU A 300 4.25 -3.84 -8.55
CA GLU A 300 4.54 -2.74 -9.47
C GLU A 300 3.37 -1.78 -9.70
N GLU A 301 2.13 -2.22 -9.46
CA GLU A 301 0.95 -1.35 -9.61
C GLU A 301 0.77 -0.43 -8.40
N ILE A 302 1.44 -0.74 -7.28
CA ILE A 302 1.41 0.03 -6.03
C ILE A 302 2.58 1.01 -5.96
N ALA A 303 3.77 0.58 -6.38
CA ALA A 303 5.01 1.34 -6.26
C ALA A 303 4.97 2.78 -6.86
N PRO A 304 4.27 3.08 -7.98
CA PRO A 304 4.15 4.44 -8.49
C PRO A 304 3.56 5.45 -7.49
N ALA A 305 2.68 5.01 -6.60
CA ALA A 305 2.13 5.87 -5.56
C ALA A 305 3.16 6.25 -4.50
N PHE A 306 4.10 5.36 -4.19
CA PHE A 306 5.22 5.68 -3.31
C PHE A 306 6.14 6.70 -3.95
N VAL A 307 6.44 6.57 -5.25
CA VAL A 307 7.23 7.59 -5.98
C VAL A 307 6.52 8.94 -5.93
N PHE A 308 5.21 8.96 -6.20
CA PHE A 308 4.40 10.17 -6.17
C PHE A 308 4.47 10.86 -4.79
N LEU A 309 4.28 10.10 -3.70
CA LEU A 309 4.26 10.64 -2.33
C LEU A 309 5.67 10.99 -1.81
N ALA A 310 6.72 10.29 -2.24
CA ALA A 310 8.11 10.62 -1.90
C ALA A 310 8.60 11.86 -2.66
N SER A 311 8.15 12.07 -3.90
CA SER A 311 8.58 13.15 -4.77
C SER A 311 8.10 14.53 -4.32
N ARG A 312 9.06 15.40 -3.95
CA ARG A 312 8.82 16.81 -3.62
C ARG A 312 8.14 17.59 -4.75
N GLN A 313 8.39 17.25 -6.00
CA GLN A 313 7.83 17.96 -7.15
C GLN A 313 6.42 17.50 -7.52
N CYS A 314 5.99 16.33 -7.03
CA CYS A 314 4.67 15.78 -7.32
C CYS A 314 3.67 16.01 -6.19
N SER A 315 4.14 16.08 -4.95
CA SER A 315 3.26 16.04 -3.76
C SER A 315 3.67 17.04 -2.67
N SER A 316 4.25 18.18 -3.05
CA SER A 316 4.69 19.24 -2.12
C SER A 316 3.58 19.77 -1.20
N TYR A 317 2.32 19.74 -1.67
CA TYR A 317 1.15 20.18 -0.91
C TYR A 317 0.30 19.02 -0.35
N ILE A 318 0.90 17.83 -0.21
CA ILE A 318 0.22 16.62 0.28
C ILE A 318 0.99 16.07 1.47
N THR A 319 0.37 16.12 2.64
CA THR A 319 0.88 15.54 3.90
C THR A 319 -0.29 15.15 4.79
N GLY A 320 -0.17 14.04 5.51
CA GLY A 320 -1.22 13.45 6.33
C GLY A 320 -2.24 12.59 5.56
N GLU A 321 -2.05 12.41 4.26
CA GLU A 321 -3.02 11.69 3.42
C GLU A 321 -2.83 10.18 3.49
N VAL A 322 -3.95 9.47 3.32
CA VAL A 322 -4.00 8.02 3.15
C VAL A 322 -4.57 7.75 1.76
N LEU A 323 -3.76 7.21 0.85
CA LEU A 323 -4.13 6.94 -0.54
C LEU A 323 -4.51 5.46 -0.72
N PRO A 324 -5.80 5.12 -0.87
CA PRO A 324 -6.22 3.74 -1.09
C PRO A 324 -5.94 3.29 -2.54
N ILE A 325 -5.38 2.08 -2.71
CA ILE A 325 -5.17 1.44 -4.01
C ILE A 325 -5.73 0.01 -3.92
N ILE A 326 -7.04 -0.12 -4.18
CA ILE A 326 -7.81 -1.29 -3.72
C ILE A 326 -8.48 -2.11 -4.84
N GLY A 327 -8.30 -1.74 -6.11
CA GLY A 327 -8.93 -2.43 -7.24
C GLY A 327 -10.44 -2.15 -7.38
N GLY A 328 -10.87 -0.96 -6.93
CA GLY A 328 -12.26 -0.48 -6.94
C GLY A 328 -12.97 -0.60 -5.59
N TYR A 329 -14.00 0.23 -5.40
CA TYR A 329 -14.99 0.12 -4.32
C TYR A 329 -16.20 -0.71 -4.77
#